data_AF-G0R0J0-F1
#
_entry.id   AF-G0R0J0-F1
#
_cell.length_a   1.000
_cell.length_b   1.000
_cell.length_c   1.000
_cell.angle_alpha   90.00
_cell.angle_beta   90.00
_cell.angle_gamma   90.00
#
_symmetry.space_group_name_H-M   'P 1'
#
loop_
_entity.id
_entity.type
_entity.pdbx_description
1 polymer ?
#
loop_
_entity_poly.entity_id
_entity_poly.type
_entity_poly.pdbx_seq_one_letter_code
_entity_poly.pdbx_strand_id
1 'polypeptide(L)'
;MIQRELLKQEAMNLFYKHQQMNYFQELVDYMISGESVVLLLCHETENPIEKWKRIIGKSDPEIAKKENMNCLRAIYGKNIIKNELHGSDNAFDSNKERDIFNFAVPQKIPEFYFQKMKVQIENLMKFLFPKNLEHANVNERLDMFAFYGPALNYHSVDQCLCIQCGKIGKDILDSAEKNKNKEEQKKMRISTQNIELMKKFEAKGTKIKKQKLQKGILQGNQRNRVLNEDQLIQIYTLLCEKCKTHCENFTHLFGGQNCLHVISDQELQYLAKQINKKDIHELLLIEKGNTADILIEKISLEEPKELNYKRQHIYRLFEQINSDYYNRYDFSDMQQIIIEDRRIRMNTWLSQIIGKSPQNFKNPKLIDPTVCYQQKKDVKNYNFTLERNLPLSIIEQKKSISNTPTMFPQSLVYKKKLQQNEENIAQFMKLHRHTTHVVSIDNIKQNSESYKLSIQLLRDSYNEGRHGSWNNYICLKQASKKSCTKIN
;
A
#
# COMPACT_ATOMS: atom_id res chain seq x y z
N MET A 1 -24.32 -13.66 1.41
CA MET A 1 -25.77 -13.91 1.35
C MET A 1 -26.34 -13.04 0.24
N ILE A 2 -27.20 -13.60 -0.60
CA ILE A 2 -27.97 -12.88 -1.62
C ILE A 2 -29.44 -13.25 -1.42
N GLN A 3 -30.34 -12.28 -1.48
CA GLN A 3 -31.79 -12.52 -1.52
C GLN A 3 -32.31 -11.93 -2.83
N ARG A 4 -32.93 -12.76 -3.67
CA ARG A 4 -33.50 -12.33 -4.95
C ARG A 4 -34.45 -13.38 -5.52
N GLU A 5 -35.31 -12.94 -6.42
CA GLU A 5 -36.02 -13.83 -7.35
C GLU A 5 -35.02 -14.44 -8.34
N LEU A 6 -35.11 -15.75 -8.57
CA LEU A 6 -34.23 -16.44 -9.49
C LEU A 6 -34.68 -16.26 -10.93
N LEU A 7 -33.74 -16.06 -11.85
CA LEU A 7 -34.06 -16.13 -13.27
C LEU A 7 -34.31 -17.58 -13.67
N LYS A 8 -35.21 -17.82 -14.64
CA LYS A 8 -35.48 -19.17 -15.14
C LYS A 8 -34.21 -19.91 -15.56
N GLN A 9 -33.27 -19.22 -16.21
CA GLN A 9 -31.98 -19.78 -16.61
C GLN A 9 -31.12 -20.20 -15.40
N GLU A 10 -31.13 -19.43 -14.31
CA GLU A 10 -30.38 -19.74 -13.09
C GLU A 10 -30.95 -21.00 -12.42
N ALA A 11 -32.28 -21.10 -12.31
CA ALA A 11 -32.94 -22.29 -11.78
C ALA A 11 -32.68 -23.54 -12.64
N MET A 12 -32.76 -23.41 -13.98
CA MET A 12 -32.44 -24.51 -14.90
C MET A 12 -30.97 -24.96 -14.81
N ASN A 13 -30.04 -24.01 -14.62
CA ASN A 13 -28.62 -24.30 -14.45
C ASN A 13 -28.31 -24.95 -13.10
N LEU A 14 -29.01 -24.55 -12.03
CA LEU A 14 -28.89 -25.14 -10.70
C LEU A 14 -29.29 -26.61 -10.73
N PHE A 15 -30.42 -26.92 -11.36
CA PHE A 15 -30.99 -28.27 -11.41
C PHE A 15 -30.69 -29.02 -12.71
N TYR A 16 -29.59 -28.70 -13.41
CA TYR A 16 -29.29 -29.26 -14.74
C TYR A 16 -29.26 -30.79 -14.79
N LYS A 17 -28.93 -31.47 -13.68
CA LYS A 17 -28.93 -32.94 -13.57
C LYS A 17 -30.33 -33.55 -13.63
N HIS A 18 -31.35 -32.77 -13.29
CA HIS A 18 -32.74 -33.20 -13.27
C HIS A 18 -33.47 -32.91 -14.58
N GLN A 19 -32.80 -32.38 -15.62
CA GLN A 19 -33.44 -31.97 -16.87
C GLN A 19 -34.29 -33.05 -17.56
N GLN A 20 -33.93 -34.33 -17.38
CA GLN A 20 -34.66 -35.47 -17.95
C GLN A 20 -35.78 -36.00 -17.04
N MET A 21 -35.98 -35.42 -15.86
CA MET A 21 -36.99 -35.87 -14.91
C MET A 21 -38.36 -35.25 -15.21
N ASN A 22 -39.42 -36.03 -15.08
CA ASN A 22 -40.80 -35.60 -15.37
C ASN A 22 -41.26 -34.41 -14.51
N TYR A 23 -40.65 -34.21 -13.33
CA TYR A 23 -40.95 -33.11 -12.41
C TYR A 23 -40.06 -31.86 -12.60
N PHE A 24 -39.13 -31.87 -13.56
CA PHE A 24 -38.16 -30.78 -13.73
C PHE A 24 -38.81 -29.41 -13.96
N GLN A 25 -39.84 -29.38 -14.80
CA GLN A 25 -40.53 -28.12 -15.11
C GLN A 25 -41.25 -27.57 -13.88
N GLU A 26 -41.92 -28.43 -13.11
CA GLU A 26 -42.58 -28.04 -11.85
C GLU A 26 -41.57 -27.54 -10.82
N LEU A 27 -40.38 -28.17 -10.74
CA LEU A 27 -39.29 -27.73 -9.87
C LEU A 27 -38.78 -26.34 -10.26
N VAL A 28 -38.53 -26.09 -11.54
CA VAL A 28 -38.08 -24.78 -12.04
C VAL A 28 -39.14 -23.72 -11.76
N ASP A 29 -40.41 -24.01 -12.04
CA ASP A 29 -41.52 -23.08 -11.82
C ASP A 29 -41.72 -22.76 -10.33
N TYR A 30 -41.48 -23.73 -9.44
CA TYR A 30 -41.47 -23.50 -7.99
C TYR A 30 -40.33 -22.56 -7.57
N MET A 31 -39.12 -22.78 -8.07
CA MET A 31 -37.93 -22.00 -7.70
C MET A 31 -37.99 -20.53 -8.14
N ILE A 32 -38.77 -20.23 -9.19
CA ILE A 32 -38.98 -18.85 -9.67
C ILE A 32 -40.30 -18.24 -9.15
N SER A 33 -41.05 -18.95 -8.31
CA SER A 33 -42.36 -18.48 -7.81
C SER A 33 -42.25 -17.41 -6.72
N GLY A 34 -41.05 -17.14 -6.22
CA GLY A 34 -40.79 -16.10 -5.22
C GLY A 34 -39.31 -15.90 -4.95
N GLU A 35 -39.01 -15.07 -3.96
CA GLU A 35 -37.62 -14.79 -3.57
C GLU A 35 -36.95 -16.01 -2.94
N SER A 36 -35.70 -16.23 -3.31
CA SER A 36 -34.82 -17.23 -2.71
C SER A 36 -33.68 -16.56 -1.95
N VAL A 37 -33.28 -17.16 -0.83
CA VAL A 37 -32.08 -16.77 -0.09
C VAL A 37 -30.95 -17.73 -0.44
N VAL A 38 -29.88 -17.20 -1.00
CA VAL A 38 -28.68 -17.95 -1.40
C VAL A 38 -27.54 -17.66 -0.44
N LEU A 39 -26.99 -18.73 0.13
CA LEU A 39 -25.90 -18.68 1.12
C LEU A 39 -24.69 -19.46 0.59
N LEU A 40 -23.52 -18.83 0.66
CA LEU A 40 -22.24 -19.54 0.55
C LEU A 40 -21.81 -19.91 1.97
N LEU A 41 -21.84 -21.20 2.28
CA LEU A 41 -21.46 -21.73 3.59
C LEU A 41 -19.99 -22.19 3.57
N CYS A 42 -19.23 -21.78 4.57
CA CYS A 42 -17.84 -22.21 4.77
C CYS A 42 -17.67 -22.79 6.18
N HIS A 43 -16.73 -23.72 6.33
CA HIS A 43 -16.37 -24.30 7.62
C HIS A 43 -14.86 -24.45 7.70
N GLU A 44 -14.28 -24.17 8.87
CA GLU A 44 -12.81 -24.11 9.03
C GLU A 44 -12.15 -25.50 9.05
N THR A 45 -12.85 -26.50 9.59
CA THR A 45 -12.26 -27.80 9.94
C THR A 45 -12.95 -29.02 9.34
N GLU A 46 -14.19 -28.89 8.85
CA GLU A 46 -15.01 -30.02 8.38
C GLU A 46 -15.41 -29.74 6.93
N ASN A 47 -15.74 -30.80 6.18
CA ASN A 47 -16.31 -30.64 4.85
C ASN A 47 -17.67 -29.91 4.93
N PRO A 48 -17.81 -28.67 4.41
CA PRO A 48 -19.04 -27.90 4.55
C PRO A 48 -20.25 -28.56 3.90
N ILE A 49 -20.03 -29.33 2.83
CA ILE A 49 -21.07 -30.02 2.08
C ILE A 49 -21.69 -31.13 2.93
N GLU A 50 -20.85 -31.98 3.52
CA GLU A 50 -21.31 -33.07 4.39
C GLU A 50 -22.01 -32.53 5.64
N LYS A 51 -21.46 -31.47 6.24
CA LYS A 51 -22.06 -30.82 7.40
C LYS A 51 -23.44 -30.26 7.07
N TRP A 52 -23.56 -29.54 5.95
CA TRP A 52 -24.84 -28.97 5.51
C TRP A 52 -25.87 -30.05 5.19
N LYS A 53 -25.48 -31.10 4.45
CA LYS A 53 -26.36 -32.24 4.14
C LYS A 53 -26.90 -32.94 5.40
N ARG A 54 -26.08 -33.05 6.45
CA ARG A 54 -26.49 -33.61 7.75
C ARG A 54 -27.52 -32.74 8.46
N ILE A 55 -27.36 -31.42 8.39
CA ILE A 55 -28.28 -30.44 9.01
C ILE A 55 -29.63 -30.42 8.28
N ILE A 56 -29.62 -30.37 6.95
CA ILE A 56 -30.87 -30.28 6.18
C ILE A 56 -31.61 -31.61 6.08
N GLY A 57 -30.90 -32.75 6.12
CA GLY A 57 -31.50 -34.08 5.99
C GLY A 57 -31.80 -34.50 4.54
N LYS A 58 -32.42 -35.67 4.39
CA LYS A 58 -32.76 -36.25 3.06
C LYS A 58 -33.73 -35.36 2.28
N SER A 59 -33.68 -35.45 0.95
CA SER A 59 -34.46 -34.57 0.07
C SER A 59 -35.97 -34.77 0.13
N ASP A 60 -36.41 -35.98 0.50
CA ASP A 60 -37.81 -36.27 0.80
C ASP A 60 -38.08 -36.00 2.29
N PRO A 61 -38.94 -35.01 2.64
CA PRO A 61 -39.31 -34.70 4.01
C PRO A 61 -39.84 -35.90 4.81
N GLU A 62 -40.54 -36.84 4.18
CA GLU A 62 -41.09 -38.02 4.88
C GLU A 62 -39.99 -39.01 5.29
N ILE A 63 -38.96 -39.17 4.45
CA ILE A 63 -37.77 -39.94 4.81
C ILE A 63 -36.95 -39.19 5.86
N ALA A 64 -36.82 -37.88 5.70
CA ALA A 64 -36.09 -37.03 6.64
C ALA A 64 -36.68 -37.11 8.07
N LYS A 65 -38.02 -37.11 8.21
CA LYS A 65 -38.71 -37.29 9.50
C LYS A 65 -38.40 -38.64 10.16
N LYS A 66 -38.32 -39.71 9.36
CA LYS A 66 -38.00 -41.07 9.85
C LYS A 66 -36.55 -41.19 10.33
N GLU A 67 -35.61 -40.59 9.60
CA GLU A 67 -34.19 -40.65 9.96
C GLU A 67 -33.82 -39.69 11.10
N ASN A 68 -34.31 -38.45 11.06
CA ASN A 68 -34.03 -37.42 12.06
C ASN A 68 -35.12 -36.34 12.06
N MET A 69 -36.05 -36.42 13.00
CA MET A 69 -37.16 -35.47 13.15
C MET A 69 -36.72 -34.02 13.37
N ASN A 70 -35.48 -33.79 13.83
CA ASN A 70 -34.93 -32.46 14.10
C ASN A 70 -34.18 -31.85 12.90
N CYS A 71 -34.02 -32.56 11.78
CA CYS A 71 -33.40 -31.97 10.59
C CYS A 71 -34.32 -30.96 9.90
N LEU A 72 -33.75 -29.99 9.19
CA LEU A 72 -34.53 -28.84 8.71
C LEU A 72 -35.59 -29.23 7.67
N ARG A 73 -35.33 -30.19 6.77
CA ARG A 73 -36.33 -30.66 5.81
C ARG A 73 -37.48 -31.44 6.47
N ALA A 74 -37.24 -32.08 7.62
CA ALA A 74 -38.31 -32.72 8.39
C ALA A 74 -39.26 -31.70 9.03
N ILE A 75 -38.72 -30.56 9.47
CA ILE A 75 -39.47 -29.49 10.15
C ILE A 75 -40.23 -28.61 9.15
N TYR A 76 -39.56 -28.20 8.06
CA TYR A 76 -40.08 -27.17 7.15
C TYR A 76 -40.55 -27.72 5.79
N GLY A 77 -40.05 -28.89 5.37
CA GLY A 77 -40.35 -29.46 4.06
C GLY A 77 -41.79 -29.99 3.96
N LYS A 78 -42.42 -29.74 2.82
CA LYS A 78 -43.79 -30.19 2.52
C LYS A 78 -43.83 -31.43 1.63
N ASN A 79 -42.98 -31.48 0.60
CA ASN A 79 -42.83 -32.63 -0.29
C ASN A 79 -41.45 -32.60 -0.98
N ILE A 80 -41.20 -33.52 -1.93
CA ILE A 80 -39.90 -33.67 -2.58
C ILE A 80 -39.46 -32.43 -3.39
N ILE A 81 -40.41 -31.67 -3.96
CA ILE A 81 -40.16 -30.43 -4.72
C ILE A 81 -40.07 -29.23 -3.77
N LYS A 82 -41.01 -29.15 -2.82
CA LYS A 82 -41.14 -28.09 -1.81
C LYS A 82 -40.50 -28.54 -0.50
N ASN A 83 -39.21 -28.84 -0.54
CA ASN A 83 -38.44 -29.24 0.64
C ASN A 83 -37.73 -28.05 1.34
N GLU A 84 -38.00 -26.83 0.86
CA GLU A 84 -37.55 -25.52 1.38
C GLU A 84 -36.03 -25.26 1.36
N LEU A 85 -35.18 -26.29 1.31
CA LEU A 85 -33.73 -26.16 1.45
C LEU A 85 -33.00 -26.95 0.38
N HIS A 86 -32.10 -26.27 -0.33
CA HIS A 86 -31.15 -26.86 -1.28
C HIS A 86 -29.73 -26.90 -0.71
N GLY A 87 -28.92 -27.82 -1.21
CA GLY A 87 -27.49 -27.88 -0.90
C GLY A 87 -26.76 -28.71 -1.94
N SER A 88 -25.60 -28.25 -2.37
CA SER A 88 -24.75 -28.90 -3.38
C SER A 88 -24.41 -30.34 -2.97
N ASP A 89 -24.26 -31.26 -3.92
CA ASP A 89 -23.99 -32.67 -3.63
C ASP A 89 -22.49 -32.97 -3.46
N ASN A 90 -21.62 -32.22 -4.11
CA ASN A 90 -20.17 -32.37 -4.05
C ASN A 90 -19.45 -31.06 -4.38
N ALA A 91 -18.11 -31.06 -4.27
CA ALA A 91 -17.28 -29.87 -4.47
C ALA A 91 -17.37 -29.29 -5.89
N PHE A 92 -17.56 -30.14 -6.91
CA PHE A 92 -17.73 -29.67 -8.28
C PHE A 92 -19.05 -28.90 -8.44
N ASP A 93 -20.15 -29.46 -7.94
CA ASP A 93 -21.45 -28.79 -7.95
C ASP A 93 -21.41 -27.50 -7.15
N SER A 94 -20.79 -27.51 -5.97
CA SER A 94 -20.67 -26.31 -5.12
C SER A 94 -19.94 -25.17 -5.83
N ASN A 95 -18.84 -25.46 -6.55
CA ASN A 95 -18.13 -24.45 -7.32
C ASN A 95 -18.97 -23.93 -8.51
N LYS A 96 -19.67 -24.83 -9.22
CA LYS A 96 -20.54 -24.43 -10.34
C LYS A 96 -21.71 -23.56 -9.86
N GLU A 97 -22.37 -23.96 -8.77
CA GLU A 97 -23.47 -23.21 -8.16
C GLU A 97 -22.98 -21.86 -7.64
N ARG A 98 -21.81 -21.79 -7.01
CA ARG A 98 -21.15 -20.53 -6.60
C ARG A 98 -21.01 -19.58 -7.79
N ASP A 99 -20.57 -20.09 -8.93
CA ASP A 99 -20.32 -19.30 -10.14
C ASP A 99 -21.62 -18.77 -10.75
N ILE A 100 -22.74 -19.52 -10.69
CA ILE A 100 -24.07 -19.02 -11.11
C ILE A 100 -24.44 -17.73 -10.37
N PHE A 101 -24.09 -17.65 -9.08
CA PHE A 101 -24.42 -16.52 -8.21
C PHE A 101 -23.28 -15.50 -8.07
N ASN A 102 -22.17 -15.67 -8.81
CA ASN A 102 -20.98 -14.81 -8.75
C ASN A 102 -20.45 -14.56 -7.33
N PHE A 103 -20.53 -15.57 -6.44
CA PHE A 103 -19.90 -15.45 -5.13
C PHE A 103 -18.37 -15.45 -5.27
N ALA A 104 -17.70 -14.63 -4.47
CA ALA A 104 -16.25 -14.62 -4.40
C ALA A 104 -15.70 -16.00 -3.99
N VAL A 105 -14.57 -16.39 -4.57
CA VAL A 105 -13.87 -17.62 -4.18
C VAL A 105 -13.39 -17.45 -2.73
N PRO A 106 -13.86 -18.25 -1.77
CA PRO A 106 -13.37 -18.16 -0.40
C PRO A 106 -11.90 -18.55 -0.38
N GLN A 107 -11.04 -17.59 -0.04
CA GLN A 107 -9.60 -17.85 0.11
C GLN A 107 -9.35 -18.33 1.53
N LYS A 108 -8.72 -19.51 1.67
CA LYS A 108 -8.19 -19.91 2.98
C LYS A 108 -7.05 -18.98 3.34
N ILE A 109 -7.14 -18.36 4.51
CA ILE A 109 -6.04 -17.57 5.07
C ILE A 109 -4.85 -18.53 5.24
N PRO A 110 -3.70 -18.29 4.56
CA PRO A 110 -2.54 -19.13 4.72
C PRO A 110 -2.00 -19.03 6.15
N GLU A 111 -1.51 -20.13 6.73
CA GLU A 111 -0.94 -20.11 8.08
C GLU A 111 0.22 -19.12 8.18
N PHE A 112 0.25 -18.35 9.27
CA PHE A 112 1.33 -17.40 9.51
C PHE A 112 2.57 -18.12 10.03
N TYR A 113 3.69 -17.96 9.33
CA TYR A 113 5.02 -18.31 9.82
C TYR A 113 5.90 -17.06 9.86
N PHE A 114 6.79 -16.96 10.84
CA PHE A 114 7.77 -15.87 10.89
C PHE A 114 8.94 -16.17 9.95
N GLN A 115 9.29 -15.20 9.10
CA GLN A 115 10.43 -15.29 8.19
C GLN A 115 11.30 -14.04 8.29
N LYS A 116 12.58 -14.22 8.61
CA LYS A 116 13.56 -13.13 8.81
C LYS A 116 13.80 -12.29 7.54
N MET A 117 13.63 -12.88 6.36
CA MET A 117 13.86 -12.20 5.07
C MET A 117 12.59 -11.54 4.50
N LYS A 118 11.46 -11.64 5.20
CA LYS A 118 10.19 -11.02 4.82
C LYS A 118 9.97 -9.75 5.64
N VAL A 119 9.78 -8.63 4.95
CA VAL A 119 9.65 -7.31 5.58
C VAL A 119 8.25 -6.76 5.36
N GLN A 120 7.56 -6.40 6.43
CA GLN A 120 6.32 -5.63 6.35
C GLN A 120 6.63 -4.18 5.97
N ILE A 121 5.88 -3.65 5.00
CA ILE A 121 6.06 -2.26 4.56
C ILE A 121 5.86 -1.27 5.71
N GLU A 122 4.96 -1.57 6.65
CA GLU A 122 4.73 -0.76 7.85
C GLU A 122 5.97 -0.68 8.74
N ASN A 123 6.74 -1.77 8.85
CA ASN A 123 7.95 -1.81 9.66
C ASN A 123 9.08 -1.02 8.98
N LEU A 124 9.20 -1.12 7.65
CA LEU A 124 10.06 -0.22 6.89
C LEU A 124 9.65 1.25 7.08
N MET A 125 8.36 1.57 6.98
CA MET A 125 7.88 2.95 7.13
C MET A 125 8.16 3.54 8.52
N LYS A 126 8.04 2.73 9.58
CA LYS A 126 8.44 3.15 10.94
C LYS A 126 9.93 3.45 11.03
N PHE A 127 10.76 2.64 10.35
CA PHE A 127 12.20 2.84 10.30
C PHE A 127 12.61 4.09 9.52
N LEU A 128 11.98 4.32 8.37
CA LEU A 128 12.26 5.46 7.49
C LEU A 128 11.72 6.79 8.04
N PHE A 129 10.53 6.76 8.67
CA PHE A 129 9.83 7.93 9.19
C PHE A 129 9.54 7.80 10.69
N PRO A 130 10.57 7.78 11.55
CA PRO A 130 10.39 7.74 13.00
C PRO A 130 9.63 8.98 13.47
N LYS A 131 8.69 8.79 14.40
CA LYS A 131 7.81 9.86 14.89
C LYS A 131 8.55 10.99 15.63
N ASN A 132 9.74 10.70 16.16
CA ASN A 132 10.43 11.56 17.14
C ASN A 132 11.68 12.25 16.57
N LEU A 133 11.93 12.18 15.25
CA LEU A 133 13.01 12.92 14.60
C LEU A 133 12.42 14.03 13.72
N GLU A 134 12.85 15.27 13.95
CA GLU A 134 12.44 16.46 13.18
C GLU A 134 12.83 16.36 11.70
N HIS A 135 13.97 15.71 11.42
CA HIS A 135 14.47 15.44 10.08
C HIS A 135 14.89 13.98 9.96
N ALA A 136 13.93 13.11 9.65
CA ALA A 136 14.28 11.75 9.24
C ALA A 136 15.04 11.86 7.91
N ASN A 137 16.34 11.56 7.90
CA ASN A 137 17.10 11.40 6.67
C ASN A 137 16.62 10.12 5.96
N VAL A 138 15.44 10.20 5.33
CA VAL A 138 14.69 9.06 4.79
C VAL A 138 15.53 8.30 3.78
N ASN A 139 16.18 9.01 2.87
CA ASN A 139 17.02 8.43 1.82
C ASN A 139 18.21 7.69 2.43
N GLU A 140 18.92 8.31 3.37
CA GLU A 140 20.03 7.68 4.10
C GLU A 140 19.57 6.41 4.84
N ARG A 141 18.43 6.46 5.52
CA ARG A 141 17.85 5.30 6.20
C ARG A 141 17.48 4.21 5.20
N LEU A 142 16.88 4.57 4.08
CA LEU A 142 16.54 3.63 3.01
C LEU A 142 17.79 2.91 2.49
N ASP A 143 18.87 3.66 2.31
CA ASP A 143 20.17 3.13 1.90
C ASP A 143 20.78 2.22 2.97
N MET A 144 20.70 2.61 4.25
CA MET A 144 21.18 1.78 5.35
C MET A 144 20.39 0.48 5.45
N PHE A 145 19.06 0.51 5.26
CA PHE A 145 18.23 -0.69 5.21
C PHE A 145 18.72 -1.65 4.10
N ALA A 146 19.01 -1.14 2.91
CA ALA A 146 19.53 -1.98 1.82
C ALA A 146 20.92 -2.57 2.13
N PHE A 147 21.82 -1.81 2.74
CA PHE A 147 23.19 -2.29 3.00
C PHE A 147 23.31 -3.20 4.22
N TYR A 148 22.51 -2.98 5.25
CA TYR A 148 22.68 -3.65 6.55
C TYR A 148 21.64 -4.74 6.83
N GLY A 149 20.50 -4.75 6.13
CA GLY A 149 19.54 -5.85 6.23
C GLY A 149 18.12 -5.44 6.63
N PRO A 150 17.20 -6.42 6.68
CA PRO A 150 15.81 -6.16 6.99
C PRO A 150 15.63 -5.67 8.43
N ALA A 151 14.96 -4.53 8.61
CA ALA A 151 14.46 -4.07 9.90
C ALA A 151 13.10 -4.72 10.19
N LEU A 152 13.08 -5.78 11.00
CA LEU A 152 11.90 -6.61 11.21
C LEU A 152 10.86 -5.97 12.16
N ASN A 153 11.28 -5.22 13.17
CA ASN A 153 10.47 -4.48 14.15
C ASN A 153 11.30 -3.31 14.72
N TYR A 154 11.39 -2.20 13.99
CA TYR A 154 12.19 -1.05 14.42
C TYR A 154 11.57 -0.29 15.61
N HIS A 155 12.38 -0.06 16.63
CA HIS A 155 12.20 0.94 17.68
C HIS A 155 13.50 1.75 17.77
N SER A 156 13.42 3.09 17.88
CA SER A 156 14.61 3.95 17.94
C SER A 156 15.39 3.71 19.23
N VAL A 157 16.66 3.31 19.09
CA VAL A 157 17.58 2.96 20.18
C VAL A 157 17.67 4.06 21.24
N ASP A 158 17.53 5.32 20.81
CA ASP A 158 17.58 6.51 21.67
C ASP A 158 16.48 6.57 22.74
N GLN A 159 15.40 5.78 22.58
CA GLN A 159 14.30 5.69 23.55
C GLN A 159 14.00 4.25 24.01
N CYS A 160 14.71 3.26 23.46
CA CYS A 160 14.65 1.85 23.87
C CYS A 160 15.30 1.61 25.22
N LEU A 161 16.38 2.35 25.46
CA LEU A 161 17.18 2.24 26.67
C LEU A 161 16.70 3.27 27.68
N CYS A 162 16.74 2.92 28.97
CA CYS A 162 16.52 3.91 30.01
C CYS A 162 17.55 5.05 29.88
N ILE A 163 17.21 6.24 30.38
CA ILE A 163 18.02 7.47 30.24
C ILE A 163 19.50 7.24 30.62
N GLN A 164 19.76 6.43 31.66
CA GLN A 164 21.11 6.10 32.10
C GLN A 164 21.86 5.20 31.11
N CYS A 165 21.21 4.13 30.62
CA CYS A 165 21.79 3.21 29.63
C CYS A 165 22.03 3.90 28.28
N GLY A 166 21.13 4.79 27.84
CA GLY A 166 21.28 5.57 26.63
C GLY A 166 22.49 6.52 26.67
N LYS A 167 22.78 7.12 27.84
CA LYS A 167 23.96 7.99 28.02
C LYS A 167 25.28 7.22 27.87
N ILE A 168 25.38 6.03 28.47
CA ILE A 168 26.58 5.18 28.39
C ILE A 168 26.95 4.89 26.94
N GLY A 169 25.96 4.51 26.12
CA GLY A 169 26.19 4.24 24.69
C GLY A 169 26.65 5.49 23.93
N LYS A 170 26.02 6.64 24.18
CA LYS A 170 26.36 7.92 23.51
C LYS A 170 27.77 8.39 23.86
N ASP A 171 28.16 8.34 25.12
CA ASP A 171 29.49 8.80 25.56
C ASP A 171 30.62 7.98 24.93
N ILE A 172 30.42 6.66 24.81
CA ILE A 172 31.39 5.75 24.17
C ILE A 172 31.42 5.98 22.65
N LEU A 173 30.27 6.19 22.03
CA LEU A 173 30.15 6.47 20.60
C LEU A 173 30.84 7.80 20.21
N ASP A 174 30.54 8.88 20.92
CA ASP A 174 31.14 10.20 20.69
C ASP A 174 32.66 10.17 20.82
N SER A 175 33.16 9.37 21.76
CA SER A 175 34.59 9.16 21.99
C SER A 175 35.24 8.39 20.83
N ALA A 176 34.58 7.34 20.34
CA ALA A 176 35.05 6.55 19.20
C ALA A 176 35.05 7.36 17.90
N GLU A 177 34.00 8.15 17.65
CA GLU A 177 33.88 9.00 16.46
C GLU A 177 35.01 10.04 16.40
N LYS A 178 35.29 10.72 17.52
CA LYS A 178 36.39 11.68 17.63
C LYS A 178 37.75 11.04 17.33
N ASN A 179 37.97 9.80 17.79
CA ASN A 179 39.22 9.09 17.53
C ASN A 179 39.36 8.68 16.07
N LYS A 180 38.28 8.16 15.46
CA LYS A 180 38.28 7.75 14.06
C LYS A 180 38.46 8.92 13.11
N ASN A 181 37.80 10.05 13.38
CA ASN A 181 38.01 11.29 12.63
C ASN A 181 39.45 11.79 12.71
N LYS A 182 40.11 11.69 13.88
CA LYS A 182 41.54 12.02 14.03
C LYS A 182 42.43 11.07 13.24
N GLU A 183 42.12 9.77 13.20
CA GLU A 183 42.88 8.80 12.40
C GLU A 183 42.71 9.02 10.89
N GLU A 184 41.50 9.30 10.43
CA GLU A 184 41.23 9.63 9.02
C GLU A 184 41.97 10.92 8.62
N GLN A 185 41.96 11.96 9.47
CA GLN A 185 42.74 13.18 9.24
C GLN A 185 44.25 12.91 9.19
N LYS A 186 44.78 12.00 10.01
CA LYS A 186 46.19 11.58 9.96
C LYS A 186 46.51 10.80 8.68
N LYS A 187 45.68 9.85 8.28
CA LYS A 187 45.85 9.06 7.04
C LYS A 187 45.82 9.95 5.79
N MET A 188 44.91 10.93 5.76
CA MET A 188 44.83 11.93 4.69
C MET A 188 46.06 12.85 4.66
N ARG A 189 46.56 13.31 5.82
CA ARG A 189 47.82 14.09 5.88
C ARG A 189 49.02 13.31 5.35
N ILE A 190 49.12 12.03 5.72
CA ILE A 190 50.18 11.13 5.25
C ILE A 190 50.05 10.89 3.75
N SER A 191 48.83 10.73 3.20
CA SER A 191 48.64 10.59 1.75
C SER A 191 49.03 11.85 0.99
N THR A 192 48.68 13.04 1.49
CA THR A 192 49.12 14.32 0.88
C THR A 192 50.64 14.52 0.92
N GLN A 193 51.30 14.14 2.02
CA GLN A 193 52.77 14.18 2.12
C GLN A 193 53.44 13.16 1.18
N ASN A 194 52.87 11.96 1.04
CA ASN A 194 53.35 10.95 0.12
C ASN A 194 53.18 11.38 -1.34
N ILE A 195 52.09 12.09 -1.67
CA ILE A 195 51.88 12.67 -3.01
C ILE A 195 52.87 13.81 -3.28
N GLU A 196 53.17 14.67 -2.30
CA GLU A 196 54.22 15.70 -2.40
C GLU A 196 55.62 15.10 -2.55
N LEU A 197 55.93 14.02 -1.81
CA LEU A 197 57.18 13.28 -1.94
C LEU A 197 57.29 12.63 -3.32
N MET A 198 56.23 11.99 -3.81
CA MET A 198 56.19 11.43 -5.17
C MET A 198 56.39 12.50 -6.24
N LYS A 199 55.78 13.69 -6.10
CA LYS A 199 56.04 14.84 -7.00
C LYS A 199 57.49 15.35 -6.92
N LYS A 200 58.11 15.33 -5.75
CA LYS A 200 59.55 15.64 -5.58
C LYS A 200 60.47 14.58 -6.19
N PHE A 201 60.06 13.31 -6.18
CA PHE A 201 60.77 12.21 -6.84
C PHE A 201 60.57 12.21 -8.37
N GLU A 202 59.39 12.57 -8.88
CA GLU A 202 59.14 12.73 -10.32
C GLU A 202 59.91 13.94 -10.92
N ALA A 203 60.23 14.95 -10.11
CA ALA A 203 61.12 16.06 -10.51
C ALA A 203 62.60 15.66 -10.62
N LYS A 204 63.01 14.52 -10.05
CA LYS A 204 64.35 13.93 -10.24
C LYS A 204 64.22 12.73 -11.17
N GLY A 205 64.29 13.00 -12.47
CA GLY A 205 63.99 12.05 -13.53
C GLY A 205 64.57 10.65 -13.31
N THR A 206 63.71 9.70 -12.97
CA THR A 206 63.99 8.27 -13.13
C THR A 206 62.69 7.55 -13.44
N LYS A 207 62.58 6.96 -14.64
CA LYS A 207 61.39 6.23 -15.10
C LYS A 207 61.34 4.86 -14.44
N ILE A 208 60.31 4.58 -13.64
CA ILE A 208 60.00 3.23 -13.16
C ILE A 208 58.79 2.68 -13.91
N LYS A 209 58.92 1.44 -14.40
CA LYS A 209 57.89 0.67 -15.13
C LYS A 209 56.68 0.40 -14.23
N LYS A 210 55.48 0.77 -14.70
CA LYS A 210 54.19 0.36 -14.11
C LYS A 210 54.00 -1.15 -14.26
N GLN A 211 54.13 -1.92 -13.17
CA GLN A 211 53.68 -3.30 -13.10
C GLN A 211 52.50 -3.45 -12.12
N LYS A 212 51.38 -3.89 -12.68
CA LYS A 212 50.25 -4.64 -12.10
C LYS A 212 49.73 -4.21 -10.71
N LEU A 213 48.72 -3.33 -10.70
CA LEU A 213 47.63 -3.37 -9.72
C LEU A 213 46.47 -4.18 -10.31
N GLN A 214 46.53 -5.49 -10.18
CA GLN A 214 45.39 -6.39 -10.36
C GLN A 214 45.48 -7.43 -9.24
N LYS A 215 44.84 -7.13 -8.11
CA LYS A 215 44.41 -8.04 -7.04
C LYS A 215 43.83 -7.17 -5.92
N GLY A 216 42.51 -7.05 -5.88
CA GLY A 216 41.80 -6.23 -4.89
C GLY A 216 40.33 -6.03 -5.20
N ILE A 217 39.69 -7.01 -5.85
CA ILE A 217 38.23 -7.08 -5.97
C ILE A 217 37.93 -8.50 -5.47
N LEU A 218 37.10 -8.64 -4.44
CA LEU A 218 36.77 -9.88 -3.69
C LEU A 218 37.53 -10.15 -2.37
N GLN A 219 37.97 -9.12 -1.64
CA GLN A 219 38.03 -9.23 -0.17
C GLN A 219 36.82 -8.48 0.40
N GLY A 220 35.98 -9.22 1.11
CA GLY A 220 34.66 -8.77 1.55
C GLY A 220 34.70 -7.42 2.26
N ASN A 221 33.64 -6.64 2.04
CA ASN A 221 33.31 -5.40 2.73
C ASN A 221 33.71 -5.49 4.21
N GLN A 222 34.89 -4.99 4.59
CA GLN A 222 35.13 -4.58 5.97
C GLN A 222 34.19 -3.41 6.22
N ARG A 223 33.03 -3.72 6.79
CA ARG A 223 32.00 -2.77 7.19
C ARG A 223 32.67 -1.70 8.05
N ASN A 224 32.65 -0.44 7.62
CA ASN A 224 33.30 0.69 8.27
C ASN A 224 32.62 1.04 9.62
N ARG A 225 32.76 0.17 10.63
CA ARG A 225 32.18 0.34 11.97
C ARG A 225 32.81 1.53 12.71
N VAL A 226 32.01 2.26 13.50
CA VAL A 226 32.52 3.30 14.42
C VAL A 226 33.08 2.64 15.68
N LEU A 227 32.34 1.68 16.25
CA LEU A 227 32.70 0.93 17.44
C LEU A 227 33.32 -0.43 17.09
N ASN A 228 34.34 -0.81 17.85
CA ASN A 228 34.98 -2.12 17.77
C ASN A 228 34.28 -3.14 18.69
N GLU A 229 34.50 -4.44 18.46
CA GLU A 229 33.78 -5.52 19.18
C GLU A 229 33.94 -5.46 20.70
N ASP A 230 35.15 -5.14 21.18
CA ASP A 230 35.41 -5.00 22.61
C ASP A 230 34.58 -3.88 23.24
N GLN A 231 34.40 -2.77 22.52
CA GLN A 231 33.60 -1.63 22.98
C GLN A 231 32.11 -1.98 23.01
N LEU A 232 31.65 -2.85 22.10
CA LEU A 232 30.27 -3.31 22.08
C LEU A 232 29.97 -4.26 23.24
N ILE A 233 30.88 -5.19 23.53
CA ILE A 233 30.79 -6.08 24.69
C ILE A 233 30.79 -5.24 25.97
N GLN A 234 31.64 -4.20 26.03
CA GLN A 234 31.66 -3.25 27.15
C GLN A 234 30.33 -2.50 27.30
N ILE A 235 29.75 -1.97 26.21
CA ILE A 235 28.43 -1.31 26.27
C ILE A 235 27.37 -2.29 26.75
N TYR A 236 27.30 -3.49 26.17
CA TYR A 236 26.29 -4.50 26.50
C TYR A 236 26.34 -4.91 27.97
N THR A 237 27.55 -5.14 28.52
CA THR A 237 27.74 -5.50 29.92
C THR A 237 27.25 -4.42 30.89
N LEU A 238 27.39 -3.15 30.52
CA LEU A 238 26.96 -1.98 31.30
C LEU A 238 25.44 -1.70 31.23
N LEU A 239 24.68 -2.37 30.38
CA LEU A 239 23.22 -2.20 30.30
C LEU A 239 22.49 -2.88 31.47
N CYS A 240 21.38 -2.30 31.92
CA CYS A 240 20.49 -2.95 32.89
C CYS A 240 19.72 -4.13 32.25
N GLU A 241 19.21 -5.06 33.07
CA GLU A 241 18.57 -6.29 32.56
C GLU A 241 17.35 -6.03 31.65
N LYS A 242 16.54 -5.02 31.96
CA LYS A 242 15.38 -4.62 31.12
C LYS A 242 15.82 -4.15 29.73
N CYS A 243 16.95 -3.45 29.66
CA CYS A 243 17.53 -2.97 28.40
C CYS A 243 18.17 -4.11 27.61
N LYS A 244 18.85 -5.05 28.29
CA LYS A 244 19.41 -6.26 27.67
C LYS A 244 18.34 -7.11 27.01
N THR A 245 17.27 -7.42 27.75
CA THR A 245 16.10 -8.14 27.22
C THR A 245 15.39 -7.39 26.09
N HIS A 246 15.40 -6.05 26.10
CA HIS A 246 14.89 -5.28 24.97
C HIS A 246 15.78 -5.45 23.72
N CYS A 247 17.10 -5.33 23.85
CA CYS A 247 18.05 -5.53 22.75
C CYS A 247 17.99 -6.95 22.15
N GLU A 248 17.66 -7.96 22.96
CA GLU A 248 17.51 -9.36 22.52
C GLU A 248 16.17 -9.62 21.81
N ASN A 249 15.08 -8.93 22.20
CA ASN A 249 13.72 -9.21 21.72
C ASN A 249 13.20 -8.25 20.62
N PHE A 250 13.83 -7.08 20.46
CA PHE A 250 13.44 -6.10 19.44
C PHE A 250 14.48 -6.02 18.33
N THR A 251 14.03 -5.83 17.08
CA THR A 251 14.91 -5.87 15.91
C THR A 251 15.32 -4.45 15.52
N HIS A 252 16.47 -4.05 16.04
CA HIS A 252 17.20 -2.91 15.54
C HIS A 252 17.93 -3.28 14.24
N LEU A 253 18.43 -2.29 13.49
CA LEU A 253 19.36 -2.60 12.42
C LEU A 253 20.59 -3.25 13.05
N PHE A 254 20.86 -4.50 12.70
CA PHE A 254 21.97 -5.22 13.27
C PHE A 254 23.23 -5.09 12.40
N GLY A 255 24.28 -4.50 12.94
CA GLY A 255 25.60 -4.40 12.33
C GLY A 255 26.59 -5.44 12.87
N GLY A 256 27.86 -5.31 12.50
CA GLY A 256 28.95 -6.12 13.06
C GLY A 256 29.04 -7.56 12.54
N GLN A 257 29.98 -8.32 13.11
CA GLN A 257 30.13 -9.75 12.84
C GLN A 257 28.94 -10.48 13.49
N ASN A 258 28.33 -11.43 12.78
CA ASN A 258 27.16 -12.22 13.22
C ASN A 258 25.86 -11.43 13.52
N CYS A 259 25.74 -10.16 13.12
CA CYS A 259 24.53 -9.34 13.34
C CYS A 259 24.19 -9.14 14.83
N LEU A 260 25.19 -8.99 15.70
CA LEU A 260 25.01 -8.80 17.14
C LEU A 260 25.02 -7.32 17.58
N HIS A 261 25.40 -6.38 16.69
CA HIS A 261 25.49 -4.95 17.03
C HIS A 261 24.20 -4.23 16.74
N VAL A 262 23.66 -3.45 17.69
CA VAL A 262 22.50 -2.59 17.45
C VAL A 262 22.96 -1.22 16.94
N ILE A 263 22.60 -0.85 15.71
CA ILE A 263 22.97 0.45 15.12
C ILE A 263 22.05 1.56 15.65
N SER A 264 22.63 2.53 16.35
CA SER A 264 21.95 3.74 16.86
C SER A 264 21.66 4.77 15.75
N ASP A 265 20.77 5.74 16.02
CA ASP A 265 20.43 6.78 15.04
C ASP A 265 21.62 7.70 14.72
N GLN A 266 22.49 7.98 15.69
CA GLN A 266 23.76 8.70 15.49
C GLN A 266 24.73 7.90 14.61
N GLU A 267 24.89 6.60 14.87
CA GLU A 267 25.71 5.73 14.01
C GLU A 267 25.15 5.65 12.59
N LEU A 268 23.82 5.56 12.42
CA LEU A 268 23.19 5.57 11.10
C LEU A 268 23.58 6.84 10.33
N GLN A 269 23.51 8.01 10.98
CA GLN A 269 23.87 9.28 10.36
C GLN A 269 25.36 9.33 9.99
N TYR A 270 26.26 8.87 10.88
CA TYR A 270 27.69 8.80 10.59
C TYR A 270 27.99 7.85 9.42
N LEU A 271 27.42 6.65 9.45
CA LEU A 271 27.60 5.63 8.42
C LEU A 271 27.10 6.13 7.07
N ALA A 272 25.92 6.76 7.05
CA ALA A 272 25.36 7.35 5.83
C ALA A 272 26.27 8.42 5.26
N LYS A 273 26.78 9.35 6.07
CA LYS A 273 27.75 10.37 5.64
C LYS A 273 29.00 9.77 5.04
N GLN A 274 29.56 8.73 5.66
CA GLN A 274 30.78 8.07 5.17
C GLN A 274 30.55 7.31 3.87
N ILE A 275 29.40 6.62 3.74
CA ILE A 275 29.04 5.91 2.50
C ILE A 275 28.79 6.92 1.37
N ASN A 276 28.02 7.99 1.63
CA ASN A 276 27.78 9.06 0.66
C ASN A 276 29.09 9.72 0.22
N LYS A 277 29.99 10.04 1.15
CA LYS A 277 31.32 10.61 0.86
C LYS A 277 32.13 9.70 -0.07
N LYS A 278 32.19 8.41 0.26
CA LYS A 278 32.92 7.41 -0.52
C LYS A 278 32.35 7.29 -1.94
N ASP A 279 31.03 7.15 -2.07
CA ASP A 279 30.37 6.98 -3.36
C ASP A 279 30.54 8.23 -4.25
N ILE A 280 30.37 9.43 -3.70
CA ILE A 280 30.59 10.68 -4.44
C ILE A 280 32.05 10.81 -4.87
N HIS A 281 32.99 10.45 -3.99
CA HIS A 281 34.42 10.49 -4.30
C HIS A 281 34.78 9.54 -5.44
N GLU A 282 34.28 8.30 -5.41
CA GLU A 282 34.48 7.32 -6.49
C GLU A 282 33.91 7.82 -7.82
N LEU A 283 32.71 8.41 -7.81
CA LEU A 283 32.11 8.99 -9.02
C LEU A 283 32.87 10.23 -9.52
N LEU A 284 33.36 11.09 -8.62
CA LEU A 284 34.17 12.25 -8.98
C LEU A 284 35.52 11.83 -9.56
N LEU A 285 36.14 10.77 -9.05
CA LEU A 285 37.39 10.23 -9.59
C LEU A 285 37.21 9.78 -11.05
N ILE A 286 36.09 9.12 -11.36
CA ILE A 286 35.76 8.70 -12.74
C ILE A 286 35.62 9.90 -13.69
N GLU A 287 35.02 11.00 -13.22
CA GLU A 287 34.70 12.15 -14.07
C GLU A 287 35.78 13.25 -14.13
N LYS A 288 36.53 13.44 -13.04
CA LYS A 288 37.46 14.57 -12.83
C LYS A 288 38.89 14.14 -12.46
N GLY A 289 39.14 12.84 -12.33
CA GLY A 289 40.45 12.29 -11.96
C GLY A 289 40.94 12.81 -10.62
N ASN A 290 42.23 13.07 -10.49
CA ASN A 290 42.88 13.51 -9.25
C ASN A 290 42.34 14.84 -8.68
N THR A 291 41.55 15.61 -9.44
CA THR A 291 40.87 16.82 -8.93
C THR A 291 39.76 16.47 -7.92
N ALA A 292 39.28 15.22 -7.91
CA ALA A 292 38.25 14.72 -7.01
C ALA A 292 38.63 14.89 -5.53
N ASP A 293 39.90 14.66 -5.17
CA ASP A 293 40.39 14.76 -3.78
C ASP A 293 40.26 16.19 -3.23
N ILE A 294 40.46 17.20 -4.08
CA ILE A 294 40.33 18.61 -3.69
C ILE A 294 38.86 19.03 -3.66
N LEU A 295 38.05 18.49 -4.59
CA LEU A 295 36.63 18.81 -4.68
C LEU A 295 35.85 18.26 -3.48
N ILE A 296 36.10 17.01 -3.08
CA ILE A 296 35.38 16.37 -1.97
C ILE A 296 35.58 17.10 -0.63
N GLU A 297 36.70 17.78 -0.44
CA GLU A 297 36.98 18.58 0.76
C GLU A 297 36.23 19.92 0.78
N LYS A 298 35.88 20.47 -0.39
CA LYS A 298 35.23 21.77 -0.53
C LYS A 298 33.71 21.69 -0.66
N ILE A 299 33.18 20.51 -1.00
CA ILE A 299 31.76 20.29 -1.26
C ILE A 299 31.03 19.96 0.04
N SER A 300 29.84 20.55 0.22
CA SER A 300 28.90 20.08 1.25
C SER A 300 28.35 18.71 0.88
N LEU A 301 28.54 17.72 1.76
CA LEU A 301 28.05 16.34 1.60
C LEU A 301 26.63 16.15 2.13
N GLU A 302 25.86 17.23 2.25
CA GLU A 302 24.45 17.16 2.61
C GLU A 302 23.60 16.89 1.37
N GLU A 303 22.74 15.86 1.44
CA GLU A 303 21.87 15.51 0.32
C GLU A 303 20.89 16.67 0.05
N PRO A 304 20.76 17.12 -1.21
CA PRO A 304 19.85 18.19 -1.59
C PRO A 304 18.41 17.90 -1.15
N LYS A 305 17.75 18.87 -0.51
CA LYS A 305 16.38 18.69 0.04
C LYS A 305 15.34 18.28 -1.01
N GLU A 306 15.56 18.61 -2.28
CA GLU A 306 14.71 18.22 -3.40
C GLU A 306 14.70 16.70 -3.66
N LEU A 307 15.76 16.01 -3.25
CA LEU A 307 15.91 14.56 -3.41
C LEU A 307 15.23 13.77 -2.30
N ASN A 308 14.79 14.42 -1.21
CA ASN A 308 14.22 13.73 -0.06
C ASN A 308 12.89 13.04 -0.40
N TYR A 309 12.82 11.75 -0.12
CA TYR A 309 11.63 10.96 -0.38
C TYR A 309 10.55 11.15 0.70
N LYS A 310 9.30 11.23 0.23
CA LYS A 310 8.09 11.20 1.06
C LYS A 310 7.52 9.79 1.10
N ARG A 311 6.60 9.53 2.04
CA ARG A 311 5.92 8.22 2.18
C ARG A 311 5.36 7.70 0.84
N GLN A 312 4.74 8.58 0.05
CA GLN A 312 4.19 8.25 -1.27
C GLN A 312 5.26 7.73 -2.24
N HIS A 313 6.44 8.34 -2.26
CA HIS A 313 7.54 7.89 -3.11
C HIS A 313 8.02 6.48 -2.71
N ILE A 314 8.02 6.16 -1.42
CA ILE A 314 8.43 4.82 -0.93
C ILE A 314 7.41 3.75 -1.36
N TYR A 315 6.11 4.01 -1.24
CA TYR A 315 5.10 3.07 -1.76
C TYR A 315 5.24 2.85 -3.27
N ARG A 316 5.45 3.93 -4.02
CA ARG A 316 5.65 3.87 -5.47
C ARG A 316 6.93 3.14 -5.86
N LEU A 317 7.98 3.23 -5.04
CA LEU A 317 9.24 2.53 -5.26
C LEU A 317 9.04 1.01 -5.26
N PHE A 318 8.14 0.49 -4.42
CA PHE A 318 7.87 -0.94 -4.26
C PHE A 318 6.56 -1.40 -4.92
N GLU A 319 5.92 -0.56 -5.75
CA GLU A 319 4.65 -0.89 -6.40
C GLU A 319 4.76 -2.07 -7.37
N GLN A 320 5.95 -2.28 -7.96
CA GLN A 320 6.20 -3.32 -8.97
C GLN A 320 6.57 -4.69 -8.37
N ILE A 321 6.78 -4.79 -7.06
CA ILE A 321 7.09 -6.05 -6.40
C ILE A 321 5.86 -6.64 -5.72
N ASN A 322 5.76 -7.96 -5.77
CA ASN A 322 4.66 -8.68 -5.17
C ASN A 322 4.90 -8.85 -3.66
N SER A 323 3.87 -8.58 -2.87
CA SER A 323 3.83 -8.97 -1.46
C SER A 323 3.16 -10.34 -1.29
N ASP A 324 3.39 -10.98 -0.14
CA ASP A 324 2.60 -12.12 0.28
C ASP A 324 1.22 -11.69 0.83
N TYR A 325 0.40 -12.67 1.22
CA TYR A 325 -0.94 -12.44 1.81
C TYR A 325 -0.93 -11.46 3.00
N TYR A 326 0.19 -11.40 3.74
CA TYR A 326 0.36 -10.57 4.93
C TYR A 326 1.04 -9.22 4.64
N ASN A 327 1.09 -8.80 3.36
CA ASN A 327 1.78 -7.59 2.91
C ASN A 327 3.27 -7.55 3.27
N ARG A 328 3.93 -8.72 3.25
CA ARG A 328 5.37 -8.84 3.46
C ARG A 328 6.09 -9.01 2.13
N TYR A 329 7.13 -8.23 1.96
CA TYR A 329 7.99 -8.22 0.77
C TYR A 329 9.27 -9.02 1.02
N ASP A 330 9.82 -9.64 -0.02
CA ASP A 330 11.14 -10.24 0.05
C ASP A 330 12.22 -9.16 0.14
N PHE A 331 13.06 -9.24 1.19
CA PHE A 331 14.12 -8.27 1.40
C PHE A 331 15.11 -8.19 0.23
N SER A 332 15.42 -9.32 -0.41
CA SER A 332 16.31 -9.35 -1.58
C SER A 332 15.79 -8.45 -2.71
N ASP A 333 14.49 -8.50 -2.94
CA ASP A 333 13.83 -7.80 -4.04
C ASP A 333 13.76 -6.30 -3.71
N MET A 334 13.43 -5.97 -2.46
CA MET A 334 13.51 -4.59 -1.97
C MET A 334 14.93 -4.02 -2.06
N GLN A 335 15.95 -4.80 -1.67
CA GLN A 335 17.35 -4.38 -1.67
C GLN A 335 17.83 -4.01 -3.08
N GLN A 336 17.53 -4.82 -4.10
CA GLN A 336 17.92 -4.52 -5.49
C GLN A 336 17.29 -3.22 -6.00
N ILE A 337 16.01 -3.00 -5.70
CA ILE A 337 15.29 -1.77 -6.06
C ILE A 337 15.92 -0.55 -5.40
N ILE A 338 16.22 -0.63 -4.10
CA ILE A 338 16.81 0.47 -3.36
C ILE A 338 18.21 0.80 -3.89
N ILE A 339 19.05 -0.21 -4.17
CA ILE A 339 20.39 0.00 -4.71
C ILE A 339 20.34 0.67 -6.09
N GLU A 340 19.42 0.24 -6.95
CA GLU A 340 19.22 0.89 -8.26
C GLU A 340 18.66 2.32 -8.13
N ASP A 341 17.73 2.55 -7.21
CA ASP A 341 17.24 3.89 -6.90
C ASP A 341 18.36 4.80 -6.38
N ARG A 342 19.20 4.29 -5.48
CA ARG A 342 20.36 5.01 -4.94
C ARG A 342 21.30 5.42 -6.07
N ARG A 343 21.60 4.54 -7.03
CA ARG A 343 22.41 4.87 -8.21
C ARG A 343 21.86 6.10 -8.96
N ILE A 344 20.54 6.19 -9.15
CA ILE A 344 19.89 7.31 -9.82
C ILE A 344 19.96 8.59 -8.97
N ARG A 345 19.73 8.49 -7.65
CA ARG A 345 19.87 9.63 -6.72
C ARG A 345 21.30 10.17 -6.69
N MET A 346 22.31 9.30 -6.57
CA MET A 346 23.72 9.70 -6.53
C MET A 346 24.16 10.41 -7.81
N ASN A 347 23.75 9.92 -8.97
CA ASN A 347 24.05 10.58 -10.24
C ASN A 347 23.41 11.97 -10.36
N THR A 348 22.20 12.12 -9.82
CA THR A 348 21.49 13.40 -9.82
C THR A 348 22.12 14.38 -8.84
N TRP A 349 22.58 13.90 -7.68
CA TRP A 349 23.33 14.72 -6.74
C TRP A 349 24.66 15.18 -7.34
N LEU A 350 25.42 14.27 -7.97
CA LEU A 350 26.66 14.61 -8.68
C LEU A 350 26.42 15.60 -9.84
N SER A 351 25.30 15.47 -10.54
CA SER A 351 24.86 16.41 -11.59
C SER A 351 24.79 17.84 -11.06
N GLN A 352 24.18 18.03 -9.89
CA GLN A 352 24.05 19.35 -9.27
C GLN A 352 25.41 19.92 -8.82
N ILE A 353 26.34 19.06 -8.39
CA ILE A 353 27.70 19.47 -7.99
C ILE A 353 28.52 19.94 -9.20
N ILE A 354 28.51 19.18 -10.30
CA ILE A 354 29.40 19.41 -11.45
C ILE A 354 28.75 20.30 -12.52
N GLY A 355 27.42 20.43 -12.52
CA GLY A 355 26.67 21.15 -13.55
C GLY A 355 26.55 20.39 -14.88
N LYS A 356 26.73 19.05 -14.87
CA LYS A 356 26.54 18.18 -16.04
C LYS A 356 25.20 17.45 -15.95
N SER A 357 24.51 17.22 -17.08
CA SER A 357 23.25 16.43 -17.09
C SER A 357 23.46 15.01 -16.54
N PRO A 358 22.52 14.46 -15.74
CA PRO A 358 22.61 13.11 -15.18
C PRO A 358 22.79 12.00 -16.22
N GLN A 359 22.33 12.23 -17.46
CA GLN A 359 22.38 11.27 -18.56
C GLN A 359 23.79 11.12 -19.17
N ASN A 360 24.69 12.06 -18.88
CA ASN A 360 26.02 12.12 -19.49
C ASN A 360 27.11 11.48 -18.62
N PHE A 361 26.77 10.94 -17.44
CA PHE A 361 27.72 10.30 -16.55
C PHE A 361 28.07 8.88 -17.01
N LYS A 362 29.37 8.55 -16.99
CA LYS A 362 29.87 7.20 -17.24
C LYS A 362 29.60 6.34 -16.00
N ASN A 363 28.38 5.81 -15.91
CA ASN A 363 27.91 5.07 -14.73
C ASN A 363 28.61 3.68 -14.63
N PRO A 364 29.11 3.27 -13.44
CA PRO A 364 29.83 2.00 -13.28
C PRO A 364 29.01 0.70 -13.46
N LYS A 365 27.67 0.73 -13.57
CA LYS A 365 26.95 -0.44 -14.10
C LYS A 365 27.03 -0.46 -15.62
N LEU A 366 28.03 -1.17 -16.15
CA LEU A 366 28.05 -1.62 -17.53
C LEU A 366 26.86 -2.56 -17.74
N ILE A 367 25.69 -2.01 -18.06
CA ILE A 367 24.54 -2.82 -18.48
C ILE A 367 24.96 -3.48 -19.78
N ASP A 368 25.03 -4.82 -19.76
CA ASP A 368 25.35 -5.57 -20.96
C ASP A 368 24.29 -5.27 -22.04
N PRO A 369 24.68 -4.70 -23.20
CA PRO A 369 23.74 -4.34 -24.25
C PRO A 369 23.03 -5.55 -24.86
N THR A 370 23.53 -6.77 -24.63
CA THR A 370 22.95 -8.02 -25.15
C THR A 370 21.74 -8.52 -24.35
N VAL A 371 21.47 -7.96 -23.18
CA VAL A 371 20.42 -8.42 -22.26
C VAL A 371 19.04 -7.95 -22.73
N CYS A 372 18.06 -8.86 -22.74
CA CYS A 372 16.72 -8.56 -23.22
C CYS A 372 15.94 -7.63 -22.27
N TYR A 373 14.91 -6.95 -22.80
CA TYR A 373 14.11 -6.01 -22.02
C TYR A 373 13.41 -6.64 -20.81
N GLN A 374 12.90 -7.87 -20.95
CA GLN A 374 12.25 -8.59 -19.86
C GLN A 374 13.23 -8.91 -18.72
N GLN A 375 14.47 -9.27 -19.06
CA GLN A 375 15.54 -9.53 -18.09
C GLN A 375 15.97 -8.27 -17.33
N LYS A 376 15.85 -7.08 -17.93
CA LYS A 376 16.15 -5.80 -17.26
C LYS A 376 15.07 -5.38 -16.26
N LYS A 377 13.83 -5.85 -16.44
CA LYS A 377 12.70 -5.58 -15.54
C LYS A 377 12.59 -6.56 -14.38
N ASP A 378 13.15 -7.75 -14.52
CA ASP A 378 13.13 -8.76 -13.46
C ASP A 378 14.07 -8.34 -12.33
N VAL A 379 13.50 -8.06 -11.15
CA VAL A 379 14.22 -7.63 -9.94
C VAL A 379 15.24 -8.67 -9.48
N LYS A 380 15.01 -9.95 -9.79
CA LYS A 380 15.91 -11.04 -9.43
C LYS A 380 17.11 -11.18 -10.37
N ASN A 381 17.09 -10.47 -11.50
CA ASN A 381 18.16 -10.52 -12.47
C ASN A 381 19.35 -9.66 -12.03
N TYR A 382 20.57 -10.15 -12.25
CA TYR A 382 21.79 -9.38 -12.01
C TYR A 382 21.84 -8.05 -12.77
N ASN A 383 21.22 -8.01 -13.96
CA ASN A 383 21.16 -6.85 -14.84
C ASN A 383 19.91 -5.99 -14.64
N PHE A 384 19.19 -6.17 -13.53
CA PHE A 384 18.02 -5.36 -13.18
C PHE A 384 18.36 -3.85 -13.21
N THR A 385 17.47 -3.07 -13.80
CA THR A 385 17.57 -1.61 -13.79
C THR A 385 16.21 -0.93 -13.83
N LEU A 386 16.11 0.22 -13.18
CA LEU A 386 14.91 1.05 -13.22
C LEU A 386 14.84 1.83 -14.54
N GLU A 387 13.65 1.91 -15.14
CA GLU A 387 13.45 2.60 -16.44
C GLU A 387 13.65 4.11 -16.36
N ARG A 388 13.61 4.69 -15.16
CA ARG A 388 13.74 6.13 -14.96
C ARG A 388 15.19 6.56 -14.78
N ASN A 389 15.51 7.74 -15.30
CA ASN A 389 16.83 8.35 -15.18
C ASN A 389 16.89 9.46 -14.11
N LEU A 390 15.76 9.79 -13.49
CA LEU A 390 15.65 10.81 -12.44
C LEU A 390 14.99 10.23 -11.17
N PRO A 391 15.29 10.80 -10.00
CA PRO A 391 14.65 10.48 -8.72
C PRO A 391 13.14 10.70 -8.75
N LEU A 392 12.38 9.89 -7.99
CA LEU A 392 10.91 10.00 -7.94
C LEU A 392 10.45 11.39 -7.48
N SER A 393 11.17 11.98 -6.53
CA SER A 393 10.89 13.32 -6.01
C SER A 393 10.91 14.41 -7.09
N ILE A 394 11.80 14.30 -8.08
CA ILE A 394 11.90 15.26 -9.20
C ILE A 394 10.84 14.98 -10.26
N ILE A 395 10.55 13.70 -10.54
CA ILE A 395 9.54 13.31 -11.53
C ILE A 395 8.16 13.83 -11.12
N GLU A 396 7.81 13.74 -9.83
CA GLU A 396 6.49 14.16 -9.35
C GLU A 396 6.30 15.68 -9.34
N GLN A 397 7.36 16.45 -9.08
CA GLN A 397 7.29 17.92 -9.16
C GLN A 397 6.95 18.44 -10.56
N LYS A 398 7.25 17.67 -11.63
CA LYS A 398 6.93 18.05 -13.02
C LYS A 398 5.48 17.83 -13.42
N LYS A 399 4.64 17.21 -12.58
CA LYS A 399 3.19 17.29 -12.75
C LYS A 399 2.75 18.67 -12.29
N SER A 400 2.94 19.68 -13.15
CA SER A 400 2.22 20.94 -13.01
C SER A 400 0.74 20.58 -12.97
N ILE A 401 0.12 20.80 -11.81
CA ILE A 401 -1.33 20.75 -11.71
C ILE A 401 -1.79 21.92 -12.58
N SER A 402 -2.16 21.63 -13.83
CA SER A 402 -3.03 22.52 -14.56
C SER A 402 -4.32 22.50 -13.74
N ASN A 403 -4.52 23.54 -12.93
CA ASN A 403 -5.83 23.83 -12.35
C ASN A 403 -6.74 24.21 -13.53
N THR A 404 -7.11 23.25 -14.36
CA THR A 404 -8.35 23.35 -15.11
C THR A 404 -9.43 23.14 -14.06
N PRO A 405 -10.21 24.18 -13.72
CA PRO A 405 -11.40 23.97 -12.90
C PRO A 405 -12.20 22.92 -13.66
N THR A 406 -12.46 21.78 -13.02
CA THR A 406 -13.38 20.80 -13.58
C THR A 406 -14.72 21.51 -13.61
N MET A 407 -15.10 22.08 -14.75
CA MET A 407 -16.41 22.69 -14.90
C MET A 407 -17.40 21.55 -14.82
N PHE A 408 -17.98 21.36 -13.64
CA PHE A 408 -19.11 20.48 -13.48
C PHE A 408 -20.19 20.97 -14.47
N PRO A 409 -20.76 20.07 -15.30
CA PRO A 409 -21.84 20.46 -16.18
C PRO A 409 -22.95 21.10 -15.35
N GLN A 410 -23.44 22.26 -15.80
CA GLN A 410 -24.48 22.99 -15.10
C GLN A 410 -25.69 22.07 -14.91
N SER A 411 -26.14 21.90 -13.65
CA SER A 411 -27.27 21.02 -13.32
C SER A 411 -28.45 21.31 -14.25
N LEU A 412 -29.10 20.25 -14.74
CA LEU A 412 -30.29 20.31 -15.59
C LEU A 412 -31.34 21.29 -15.07
N VAL A 413 -31.46 21.42 -13.74
CA VAL A 413 -32.38 22.36 -13.06
C VAL A 413 -32.16 23.83 -13.45
N TYR A 414 -30.91 24.22 -13.77
CA TYR A 414 -30.51 25.59 -14.09
C TYR A 414 -30.30 25.83 -15.60
N LYS A 415 -30.58 24.82 -16.44
CA LYS A 415 -30.47 24.93 -17.89
C LYS A 415 -31.59 25.86 -18.41
N LYS A 416 -31.24 26.92 -19.15
CA LYS A 416 -32.21 27.92 -19.65
C LYS A 416 -33.25 27.35 -20.63
N LYS A 417 -32.91 26.28 -21.35
CA LYS A 417 -33.80 25.55 -22.27
C LYS A 417 -33.65 24.05 -22.03
N LEU A 418 -34.74 23.39 -21.67
CA LEU A 418 -34.82 21.94 -21.47
C LEU A 418 -35.36 21.29 -22.75
N GLN A 419 -34.86 20.10 -23.06
CA GLN A 419 -35.50 19.25 -24.08
C GLN A 419 -36.69 18.51 -23.47
N GLN A 420 -37.64 18.08 -24.29
CA GLN A 420 -38.91 17.47 -23.84
C GLN A 420 -38.74 16.25 -22.92
N ASN A 421 -37.66 15.48 -23.11
CA ASN A 421 -37.33 14.34 -22.25
C ASN A 421 -36.63 14.74 -20.94
N GLU A 422 -36.02 15.93 -20.90
CA GLU A 422 -35.32 16.48 -19.74
C GLU A 422 -36.26 17.25 -18.80
N GLU A 423 -37.42 17.70 -19.30
CA GLU A 423 -38.41 18.47 -18.54
C GLU A 423 -38.93 17.69 -17.33
N ASN A 424 -39.35 16.44 -17.54
CA ASN A 424 -39.86 15.58 -16.46
C ASN A 424 -38.80 15.33 -15.38
N ILE A 425 -37.55 15.13 -15.78
CA ILE A 425 -36.42 14.85 -14.88
C ILE A 425 -36.05 16.12 -14.09
N ALA A 426 -35.95 17.27 -14.77
CA ALA A 426 -35.68 18.55 -14.12
C ALA A 426 -36.81 18.95 -13.14
N GLN A 427 -38.06 18.63 -13.48
CA GLN A 427 -39.23 18.87 -12.63
C GLN A 427 -39.22 17.95 -11.40
N PHE A 428 -38.91 16.66 -11.57
CA PHE A 428 -38.72 15.72 -10.47
C PHE A 428 -37.58 16.15 -9.52
N MET A 429 -36.44 16.61 -10.07
CA MET A 429 -35.33 17.13 -9.28
C MET A 429 -35.68 18.44 -8.54
N LYS A 430 -36.48 19.32 -9.12
CA LYS A 430 -36.98 20.54 -8.46
C LYS A 430 -37.95 20.21 -7.32
N LEU A 431 -38.87 19.26 -7.53
CA LEU A 431 -39.77 18.77 -6.49
C LEU A 431 -38.97 18.21 -5.31
N HIS A 432 -38.04 17.29 -5.58
CA HIS A 432 -37.25 16.66 -4.53
C HIS A 432 -36.32 17.61 -3.77
N ARG A 433 -35.81 18.66 -4.42
CA ARG A 433 -34.96 19.67 -3.77
C ARG A 433 -35.69 20.43 -2.65
N HIS A 434 -37.00 20.59 -2.75
CA HIS A 434 -37.79 21.37 -1.79
C HIS A 434 -38.70 20.52 -0.89
N THR A 435 -38.80 19.21 -1.11
CA THR A 435 -39.64 18.29 -0.31
C THR A 435 -39.05 17.90 1.04
N THR A 436 -37.77 18.20 1.33
CA THR A 436 -37.11 17.78 2.58
C THR A 436 -37.20 18.78 3.73
N HIS A 437 -37.92 19.89 3.57
CA HIS A 437 -38.18 20.79 4.69
C HIS A 437 -39.36 20.28 5.53
N VAL A 438 -39.04 19.54 6.60
CA VAL A 438 -40.00 19.22 7.67
C VAL A 438 -40.22 20.49 8.50
N VAL A 439 -41.44 20.99 8.55
CA VAL A 439 -41.82 22.19 9.32
C VAL A 439 -42.73 21.77 10.47
N SER A 440 -42.44 22.24 11.68
CA SER A 440 -43.31 22.06 12.84
C SER A 440 -44.69 22.71 12.61
N ILE A 441 -45.76 22.04 13.06
CA ILE A 441 -47.16 22.48 12.94
C ILE A 441 -47.38 23.90 13.49
N ASP A 442 -46.60 24.28 14.50
CA ASP A 442 -46.76 25.58 15.18
C ASP A 442 -46.31 26.76 14.31
N ASN A 443 -45.45 26.54 13.29
CA ASN A 443 -44.82 27.58 12.48
C ASN A 443 -45.43 27.72 11.06
N ILE A 444 -46.58 27.09 10.80
CA ILE A 444 -47.23 27.06 9.47
C ILE A 444 -47.53 28.47 8.93
N LYS A 445 -47.82 29.45 9.79
CA LYS A 445 -48.22 30.81 9.36
C LYS A 445 -47.05 31.69 8.90
N GLN A 446 -45.81 31.39 9.29
CA GLN A 446 -44.66 32.26 8.99
C GLN A 446 -44.04 31.99 7.60
N ASN A 447 -44.25 30.81 7.03
CA ASN A 447 -43.64 30.37 5.76
C ASN A 447 -44.63 30.38 4.58
N SER A 448 -45.42 31.45 4.41
CA SER A 448 -46.47 31.50 3.40
C SER A 448 -46.00 31.45 1.93
N GLU A 449 -44.73 31.78 1.65
CA GLU A 449 -44.20 31.78 0.28
C GLU A 449 -43.81 30.38 -0.22
N SER A 450 -43.17 29.57 0.63
CA SER A 450 -42.78 28.20 0.28
C SER A 450 -44.00 27.30 0.06
N TYR A 451 -45.05 27.44 0.88
CA TYR A 451 -46.32 26.73 0.64
C TYR A 451 -47.04 27.20 -0.63
N LYS A 452 -47.00 28.51 -0.95
CA LYS A 452 -47.59 29.04 -2.19
C LYS A 452 -46.95 28.42 -3.42
N LEU A 453 -45.63 28.29 -3.46
CA LEU A 453 -44.91 27.69 -4.59
C LEU A 453 -45.24 26.19 -4.76
N SER A 454 -45.31 25.43 -3.66
CA SER A 454 -45.68 24.01 -3.70
C SER A 454 -47.12 23.78 -4.15
N ILE A 455 -48.06 24.65 -3.75
CA ILE A 455 -49.49 24.55 -4.11
C ILE A 455 -49.76 25.10 -5.52
N GLN A 456 -49.01 26.11 -5.98
CA GLN A 456 -49.16 26.69 -7.31
C GLN A 456 -48.63 25.75 -8.41
N LEU A 457 -47.55 25.01 -8.14
CA LEU A 457 -47.03 23.96 -9.03
C LEU A 457 -48.02 22.81 -9.29
N LEU A 458 -48.97 22.55 -8.37
CA LEU A 458 -50.01 21.54 -8.57
C LEU A 458 -51.20 22.03 -9.40
N ARG A 459 -51.39 23.36 -9.54
CA ARG A 459 -52.54 23.94 -10.25
C ARG A 459 -52.25 24.37 -11.68
N ASP A 460 -51.05 24.88 -11.96
CA ASP A 460 -50.77 25.51 -13.26
C ASP A 460 -50.39 24.50 -14.37
N SER A 461 -50.13 23.24 -14.03
CA SER A 461 -49.63 22.23 -14.98
C SER A 461 -50.38 20.89 -14.99
N TYR A 462 -51.66 20.87 -14.61
CA TYR A 462 -52.49 19.67 -14.72
C TYR A 462 -53.90 20.00 -15.24
N ASN A 463 -54.05 19.98 -16.58
CA ASN A 463 -55.35 19.94 -17.24
C ASN A 463 -55.82 18.48 -17.31
N GLU A 464 -56.47 17.98 -16.26
CA GLU A 464 -57.26 16.76 -16.40
C GLU A 464 -58.53 17.10 -17.17
N GLY A 465 -58.74 16.38 -18.28
CA GLY A 465 -59.99 16.41 -19.02
C GLY A 465 -61.21 16.12 -18.12
N ARG A 466 -62.40 16.45 -18.64
CA ARG A 466 -63.73 16.55 -18.00
C ARG A 466 -64.22 15.44 -17.04
N HIS A 467 -63.46 14.40 -16.71
CA HIS A 467 -63.93 13.26 -15.91
C HIS A 467 -63.00 12.79 -14.77
N GLY A 468 -62.10 13.64 -14.25
CA GLY A 468 -61.28 13.32 -13.07
C GLY A 468 -62.04 13.44 -11.75
N SER A 469 -62.08 12.35 -10.96
CA SER A 469 -62.82 12.18 -9.71
C SER A 469 -62.30 13.03 -8.54
N TRP A 470 -62.84 14.24 -8.34
CA TRP A 470 -62.49 15.16 -7.24
C TRP A 470 -63.10 14.83 -5.86
N ASN A 471 -63.80 13.69 -5.70
CA ASN A 471 -64.61 13.42 -4.51
C ASN A 471 -63.84 12.95 -3.26
N ASN A 472 -62.51 12.90 -3.26
CA ASN A 472 -61.70 12.39 -2.14
C ASN A 472 -61.11 13.48 -1.22
N TYR A 473 -61.66 14.69 -1.21
CA TYR A 473 -61.16 15.79 -0.38
C TYR A 473 -62.25 16.38 0.51
N ILE A 474 -62.01 16.41 1.83
CA ILE A 474 -62.89 17.12 2.78
C ILE A 474 -62.37 18.55 2.96
N CYS A 475 -63.27 19.53 2.86
CA CYS A 475 -62.98 20.93 3.13
C CYS A 475 -63.08 21.21 4.64
N LEU A 476 -61.99 21.66 5.27
CA LEU A 476 -61.98 22.10 6.67
C LEU A 476 -62.86 23.36 6.81
N LYS A 477 -63.86 23.28 7.70
CA LYS A 477 -65.06 24.14 7.78
C LYS A 477 -64.85 25.65 8.01
N GLN A 478 -63.61 26.15 8.02
CA GLN A 478 -63.30 27.58 8.17
C GLN A 478 -62.16 28.09 7.26
N ALA A 479 -61.71 27.31 6.28
CA ALA A 479 -60.70 27.75 5.32
C ALA A 479 -61.32 27.95 3.92
N SER A 480 -61.05 29.10 3.31
CA SER A 480 -61.56 29.48 1.99
C SER A 480 -61.17 28.45 0.92
N LYS A 481 -62.14 27.66 0.42
CA LYS A 481 -62.26 26.83 -0.82
C LYS A 481 -61.01 26.18 -1.49
N LYS A 482 -59.78 26.34 -0.99
CA LYS A 482 -58.53 26.06 -1.73
C LYS A 482 -57.54 25.17 -0.98
N SER A 483 -57.83 24.76 0.25
CA SER A 483 -56.99 23.87 1.05
C SER A 483 -57.69 22.51 1.20
N CYS A 484 -57.24 21.54 0.40
CA CYS A 484 -57.69 20.17 0.47
C CYS A 484 -56.45 19.27 0.66
N THR A 485 -56.47 18.38 1.65
CA THR A 485 -55.41 17.43 1.95
C THR A 485 -55.86 16.02 1.59
N LYS A 486 -54.99 15.26 0.92
CA LYS A 486 -55.22 13.86 0.55
C LYS A 486 -55.07 12.96 1.78
N ILE A 487 -56.02 12.06 2.02
CA ILE A 487 -55.88 10.99 3.00
C ILE A 487 -55.12 9.85 2.28
N ASN A 488 -54.05 9.36 2.89
CA ASN A 488 -53.23 8.28 2.34
C ASN A 488 -53.99 6.95 2.29
#